data_AF-A0A1B6ZB47-F1
#
_entry.id   AF-A0A1B6ZB47-F1
#
_cell.length_a   1.000
_cell.length_b   1.000
_cell.length_c   1.000
_cell.angle_alpha   90.00
_cell.angle_beta   90.00
_cell.angle_gamma   90.00
#
_symmetry.space_group_name_H-M   'P 1'
#
loop_
_entity.id
_entity.type
_entity.pdbx_description
1 polymer ?
#
loop_
_entity_poly.entity_id
_entity_poly.type
_entity_poly.pdbx_seq_one_letter_code
_entity_poly.pdbx_strand_id
1 'polypeptide(L)'
;MKNVSMSKTILSLGAIAALLGVSASAQAQSGDLTFTFTSKSMDPVVMSAEGSPYVGSYLSGTNMVRYSNGKTTSSRYSCVSMSQPPKDQIFDLHMICDGTDKEGSWSATMGCTIIDAAKDEMSCIGALYGKSGAYAGRRGSLTNHGIGNDASGTGQWFR
;
A
#
# COMPACT_ATOMS: atom_id res chain seq x y z
N MET A 1 13.04 -78.50 -24.69
CA MET A 1 13.66 -77.57 -23.72
C MET A 1 13.39 -76.12 -24.11
N LYS A 2 12.33 -75.51 -23.58
CA LYS A 2 12.37 -74.25 -22.81
C LYS A 2 10.96 -74.00 -22.24
N ASN A 3 10.98 -73.70 -20.95
CA ASN A 3 9.88 -73.62 -20.00
C ASN A 3 8.97 -72.40 -20.26
N VAL A 4 7.64 -72.59 -20.18
CA VAL A 4 6.72 -72.26 -19.05
C VAL A 4 6.64 -70.77 -18.71
N SER A 5 5.44 -70.20 -18.82
CA SER A 5 4.68 -69.64 -17.67
C SER A 5 3.37 -69.01 -18.21
N MET A 6 2.17 -69.47 -17.84
CA MET A 6 1.41 -69.07 -16.63
C MET A 6 1.23 -67.55 -16.57
N SER A 7 0.08 -66.95 -16.26
CA SER A 7 -1.22 -67.41 -15.78
C SER A 7 -2.12 -66.16 -15.70
N LYS A 8 -3.43 -66.38 -15.77
CA LYS A 8 -4.46 -65.64 -15.01
C LYS A 8 -4.58 -64.12 -15.24
N THR A 9 -5.51 -63.80 -16.13
CA THR A 9 -6.62 -62.89 -15.83
C THR A 9 -7.08 -63.06 -14.38
N ILE A 10 -7.20 -61.95 -13.64
CA ILE A 10 -8.22 -61.63 -12.61
C ILE A 10 -7.65 -60.53 -11.69
N LEU A 11 -8.30 -59.36 -11.70
CA LEU A 11 -8.78 -58.58 -10.54
C LEU A 11 -8.83 -57.08 -10.87
N SER A 12 -9.99 -56.66 -11.34
CA SER A 12 -10.58 -55.37 -11.00
C SER A 12 -10.83 -55.33 -9.49
N LEU A 13 -10.25 -54.35 -8.77
CA LEU A 13 -10.87 -53.74 -7.58
C LEU A 13 -10.08 -52.49 -7.14
N GLY A 14 -10.77 -51.35 -7.10
CA GLY A 14 -10.63 -50.35 -6.03
C GLY A 14 -9.36 -49.50 -5.97
N ALA A 15 -9.45 -48.27 -6.49
CA ALA A 15 -9.08 -47.05 -5.76
C ALA A 15 -9.36 -45.82 -6.65
N ILE A 16 -10.60 -45.33 -6.61
CA ILE A 16 -10.89 -43.92 -6.92
C ILE A 16 -10.30 -43.17 -5.72
N ALA A 17 -9.01 -42.84 -5.81
CA ALA A 17 -8.38 -41.91 -4.89
C ALA A 17 -9.04 -40.56 -5.15
N ALA A 18 -9.95 -40.20 -4.24
CA ALA A 18 -10.54 -38.89 -4.16
C ALA A 18 -9.42 -37.87 -4.28
N LEU A 19 -9.41 -37.15 -5.41
CA LEU A 19 -8.90 -35.81 -5.54
C LEU A 19 -9.66 -34.98 -4.50
N LEU A 20 -9.26 -35.10 -3.23
CA LEU A 20 -9.44 -34.07 -2.23
C LEU A 20 -8.57 -32.92 -2.69
N GLY A 21 -9.08 -32.24 -3.72
CA GLY A 21 -8.71 -30.90 -4.06
C GLY A 21 -8.89 -30.11 -2.79
N VAL A 22 -7.79 -29.94 -2.08
CA VAL A 22 -7.54 -28.73 -1.32
C VAL A 22 -7.42 -27.65 -2.39
N SER A 23 -8.56 -27.27 -2.99
CA SER A 23 -8.80 -25.90 -3.35
C SER A 23 -8.72 -25.15 -2.03
N ALA A 24 -7.48 -24.88 -1.62
CA ALA A 24 -7.18 -23.76 -0.77
C ALA A 24 -7.82 -22.59 -1.50
N SER A 25 -9.04 -22.27 -1.10
CA SER A 25 -9.73 -21.09 -1.51
C SER A 25 -8.73 -19.98 -1.25
N ALA A 26 -8.13 -19.45 -2.31
CA ALA A 26 -7.62 -18.11 -2.31
C ALA A 26 -8.83 -17.28 -1.86
N GLN A 27 -8.92 -17.03 -0.56
CA GLN A 27 -9.92 -16.16 0.01
C GLN A 27 -9.57 -14.80 -0.60
N ALA A 28 -10.20 -14.50 -1.72
CA ALA A 28 -10.20 -13.19 -2.33
C ALA A 28 -10.71 -12.26 -1.25
N GLN A 29 -9.81 -11.65 -0.51
CA GLN A 29 -10.12 -11.01 0.76
C GLN A 29 -11.13 -9.91 0.49
N SER A 30 -12.37 -10.18 0.88
CA SER A 30 -13.55 -9.55 0.28
C SER A 30 -14.15 -8.40 1.02
N GLY A 31 -13.46 -7.92 2.04
CA GLY A 31 -13.87 -6.77 2.82
C GLY A 31 -12.86 -5.66 2.78
N ASP A 32 -13.21 -4.64 3.54
CA ASP A 32 -12.34 -3.54 3.88
C ASP A 32 -11.09 -4.05 4.59
N LEU A 33 -9.96 -3.41 4.31
CA LEU A 33 -8.67 -3.81 4.84
C LEU A 33 -7.99 -2.61 5.50
N THR A 34 -7.99 -2.61 6.82
CA THR A 34 -7.25 -1.61 7.61
C THR A 34 -5.75 -1.93 7.63
N PHE A 35 -4.94 -0.89 7.77
CA PHE A 35 -3.49 -0.99 7.85
C PHE A 35 -2.90 0.10 8.74
N THR A 36 -1.73 -0.19 9.30
CA THR A 36 -0.83 0.81 9.90
C THR A 36 0.46 0.86 9.10
N PHE A 37 1.14 2.00 9.09
CA PHE A 37 2.44 2.10 8.46
C PHE A 37 3.41 2.97 9.26
N THR A 38 4.69 2.70 9.06
CA THR A 38 5.78 3.63 9.34
C THR A 38 6.53 3.93 8.06
N SER A 39 7.10 5.12 7.95
CA SER A 39 7.79 5.57 6.76
C SER A 39 9.11 6.25 7.11
N LYS A 40 10.06 6.13 6.19
CA LYS A 40 11.28 6.94 6.17
C LYS A 40 11.44 7.60 4.82
N SER A 41 11.49 8.92 4.78
CA SER A 41 11.76 9.71 3.58
C SER A 41 13.25 10.02 3.44
N MET A 42 13.65 10.30 2.21
CA MET A 42 14.84 11.08 1.91
C MET A 42 14.55 12.57 2.18
N ASP A 43 15.61 13.37 2.28
CA ASP A 43 15.48 14.81 2.41
C ASP A 43 14.65 15.39 1.25
N PRO A 44 13.66 16.25 1.54
CA PRO A 44 12.81 16.84 0.52
C PRO A 44 13.59 17.82 -0.35
N VAL A 45 13.33 17.78 -1.65
CA VAL A 45 13.77 18.81 -2.60
C VAL A 45 12.73 19.91 -2.61
N VAL A 46 13.08 21.09 -2.07
CA VAL A 46 12.21 22.27 -2.09
C VAL A 46 12.35 22.99 -3.43
N MET A 47 11.20 23.29 -4.04
CA MET A 47 11.08 23.98 -5.32
C MET A 47 10.29 25.27 -5.11
N SER A 48 11.01 26.38 -4.98
CA SER A 48 10.42 27.71 -4.89
C SER A 48 11.21 28.70 -5.75
N ALA A 49 10.51 29.52 -6.52
CA ALA A 49 11.12 30.67 -7.17
C ALA A 49 11.27 31.81 -6.16
N GLU A 50 12.32 32.62 -6.31
CA GLU A 50 12.51 33.80 -5.46
C GLU A 50 11.28 34.73 -5.53
N GLY A 51 10.76 35.13 -4.36
CA GLY A 51 9.55 35.94 -4.26
C GLY A 51 8.23 35.19 -4.49
N SER A 52 8.25 33.87 -4.70
CA SER A 52 7.03 33.07 -4.84
C SER A 52 6.26 33.02 -3.51
N PRO A 53 4.94 33.28 -3.51
CA PRO A 53 4.09 33.07 -2.33
C PRO A 53 3.78 31.59 -2.09
N TYR A 54 4.19 30.70 -2.99
CA TYR A 54 3.94 29.26 -2.93
C TYR A 54 5.24 28.46 -2.97
N VAL A 55 5.30 27.40 -2.17
CA VAL A 55 6.44 26.50 -2.09
C VAL A 55 5.99 25.11 -2.51
N GLY A 56 6.63 24.58 -3.55
CA GLY A 56 6.51 23.19 -3.94
C GLY A 56 7.60 22.35 -3.27
N SER A 57 7.36 21.06 -3.10
CA SER A 57 8.41 20.12 -2.75
C SER A 57 8.21 18.75 -3.39
N TYR A 58 9.31 18.02 -3.52
CA TYR A 58 9.32 16.62 -3.91
C TYR A 58 10.07 15.82 -2.85
N LEU A 59 9.54 14.65 -2.49
CA LEU A 59 10.25 13.69 -1.64
C LEU A 59 9.97 12.28 -2.08
N SER A 60 10.82 11.35 -1.65
CA SER A 60 10.62 9.92 -1.88
C SER A 60 11.11 9.11 -0.70
N GLY A 61 10.58 7.91 -0.53
CA GLY A 61 10.93 7.08 0.61
C GLY A 61 10.40 5.66 0.52
N THR A 62 10.42 5.01 1.68
CA THR A 62 9.87 3.67 1.87
C THR A 62 8.91 3.63 3.05
N ASN A 63 7.87 2.82 2.93
CA ASN A 63 6.87 2.54 3.95
C ASN A 63 6.92 1.07 4.32
N MET A 64 6.87 0.77 5.62
CA MET A 64 6.57 -0.55 6.12
C MET A 64 5.11 -0.60 6.54
N VAL A 65 4.30 -1.36 5.79
CA VAL A 65 2.85 -1.47 5.97
C VAL A 65 2.53 -2.79 6.67
N ARG A 66 1.65 -2.73 7.67
CA ARG A 66 1.08 -3.89 8.34
C ARG A 66 -0.44 -3.86 8.22
N TYR A 67 -0.99 -4.88 7.58
CA TYR A 67 -2.42 -5.05 7.38
C TYR A 67 -3.06 -5.80 8.56
N SER A 68 -4.36 -5.59 8.78
CA SER A 68 -5.12 -6.25 9.85
C SER A 68 -5.24 -7.77 9.72
N ASN A 69 -4.99 -8.32 8.52
CA ASN A 69 -4.86 -9.76 8.30
C ASN A 69 -3.48 -10.32 8.68
N GLY A 70 -2.62 -9.51 9.30
CA GLY A 70 -1.27 -9.89 9.71
C GLY A 70 -0.21 -9.80 8.62
N LYS A 71 -0.60 -9.59 7.35
CA LYS A 71 0.33 -9.42 6.23
C LYS A 71 1.12 -8.12 6.37
N THR A 72 2.40 -8.18 6.05
CA THR A 72 3.25 -7.00 5.93
C THR A 72 3.73 -6.82 4.49
N THR A 73 3.95 -5.58 4.07
CA THR A 73 4.59 -5.28 2.78
C THR A 73 5.40 -3.99 2.85
N SER A 74 6.49 -3.95 2.08
CA SER A 74 7.32 -2.75 1.91
C SER A 74 6.91 -2.06 0.61
N SER A 75 6.57 -0.78 0.71
CA SER A 75 6.21 0.05 -0.43
C SER A 75 7.22 1.17 -0.61
N ARG A 76 7.63 1.43 -1.85
CA ARG A 76 8.33 2.66 -2.21
C ARG A 76 7.30 3.71 -2.60
N TYR A 77 7.57 4.96 -2.28
CA TYR A 77 6.70 6.07 -2.66
C TYR A 77 7.48 7.29 -3.10
N SER A 78 6.83 8.14 -3.88
CA SER A 78 7.26 9.49 -4.21
C SER A 78 6.08 10.44 -4.05
N CYS A 79 6.32 11.60 -3.46
CA CYS A 79 5.31 12.61 -3.22
C CYS A 79 5.75 13.94 -3.82
N VAL A 80 4.76 14.69 -4.29
CA VAL A 80 4.86 16.12 -4.53
C VAL A 80 3.95 16.84 -3.55
N SER A 81 4.35 18.02 -3.09
CA SER A 81 3.49 18.87 -2.30
C SER A 81 3.55 20.32 -2.73
N MET A 82 2.50 21.08 -2.39
CA MET A 82 2.40 22.51 -2.67
C MET A 82 1.71 23.21 -1.50
N SER A 83 2.28 24.32 -1.02
CA SER A 83 1.67 25.15 0.01
C SER A 83 0.42 25.87 -0.50
N GLN A 84 -0.53 26.14 0.40
CA GLN A 84 -1.72 26.92 0.10
C GLN A 84 -1.53 28.40 0.46
N PRO A 85 -2.24 29.34 -0.21
CA PRO A 85 -2.34 30.70 0.29
C PRO A 85 -3.01 30.70 1.67
N PRO A 86 -2.54 31.50 2.64
CA PRO A 86 -3.03 31.47 4.02
C PRO A 86 -4.50 31.92 4.18
N LYS A 87 -5.05 32.62 3.17
CA LYS A 87 -6.44 33.04 3.18
C LYS A 87 -7.33 31.90 2.65
N ASP A 88 -8.31 31.49 3.44
CA ASP A 88 -9.32 30.47 3.11
C ASP A 88 -8.76 29.04 2.94
N GLN A 89 -7.53 28.77 3.40
CA GLN A 89 -6.97 27.42 3.39
C GLN A 89 -7.63 26.52 4.44
N ILE A 90 -7.90 25.26 4.06
CA ILE A 90 -8.29 24.20 4.99
C ILE A 90 -7.04 23.48 5.51
N PHE A 91 -6.01 23.37 4.66
CA PHE A 91 -4.74 22.71 4.94
C PHE A 91 -3.58 23.63 4.53
N ASP A 92 -2.45 23.58 5.23
CA ASP A 92 -1.28 24.40 4.88
C ASP A 92 -0.64 23.95 3.56
N LEU A 93 -0.78 22.66 3.22
CA LEU A 93 -0.27 22.10 1.97
C LEU A 93 -1.13 20.93 1.48
N HIS A 94 -1.16 20.77 0.15
CA HIS A 94 -1.68 19.56 -0.49
C HIS A 94 -0.52 18.68 -0.93
N MET A 95 -0.61 17.39 -0.63
CA MET A 95 0.38 16.39 -0.99
C MET A 95 -0.26 15.29 -1.85
N ILE A 96 0.41 14.94 -2.93
CA ILE A 96 0.01 13.83 -3.81
C ILE A 96 1.17 12.85 -3.85
N CYS A 97 0.90 11.61 -3.50
CA CYS A 97 1.88 10.54 -3.48
C CYS A 97 1.50 9.43 -4.43
N ASP A 98 2.50 8.84 -5.06
CA ASP A 98 2.39 7.56 -5.73
C ASP A 98 3.24 6.54 -4.99
N GLY A 99 2.73 5.32 -4.86
CA GLY A 99 3.46 4.24 -4.27
C GLY A 99 3.30 2.93 -5.02
N THR A 100 4.27 2.05 -4.82
CA THR A 100 4.31 0.72 -5.42
C THR A 100 4.95 -0.28 -4.46
N ASP A 101 4.39 -1.46 -4.39
CA ASP A 101 4.94 -2.63 -3.70
C ASP A 101 4.75 -3.88 -4.56
N LYS A 102 4.98 -5.07 -3.99
CA LYS A 102 4.81 -6.35 -4.71
C LYS A 102 3.34 -6.73 -4.93
N GLU A 103 2.40 -6.05 -4.29
CA GLU A 103 0.96 -6.26 -4.42
C GLU A 103 0.35 -5.39 -5.50
N GLY A 104 0.94 -4.23 -5.82
CA GLY A 104 0.50 -3.36 -6.88
C GLY A 104 0.94 -1.91 -6.68
N SER A 105 0.23 -0.99 -7.32
CA SER A 105 0.48 0.45 -7.22
C SER A 105 -0.76 1.22 -6.78
N TRP A 106 -0.53 2.36 -6.14
CA TRP A 106 -1.55 3.23 -5.55
C TRP A 106 -1.17 4.71 -5.66
N SER A 107 -2.15 5.59 -5.51
CA SER A 107 -1.97 7.02 -5.21
C SER A 107 -2.62 7.39 -3.89
N ALA A 108 -2.08 8.43 -3.25
CA ALA A 108 -2.73 9.14 -2.16
C ALA A 108 -2.85 10.62 -2.51
N THR A 109 -3.97 11.24 -2.12
CA THR A 109 -4.14 12.70 -2.12
C THR A 109 -4.45 13.13 -0.71
N MET A 110 -3.63 14.01 -0.14
CA MET A 110 -3.71 14.42 1.26
C MET A 110 -3.72 15.93 1.40
N GLY A 111 -4.47 16.41 2.37
CA GLY A 111 -4.28 17.74 2.95
C GLY A 111 -3.48 17.61 4.25
N CYS A 112 -2.49 18.47 4.45
CA CYS A 112 -1.63 18.45 5.62
C CYS A 112 -1.62 19.80 6.34
N THR A 113 -1.61 19.73 7.66
CA THR A 113 -1.46 20.87 8.57
C THR A 113 -0.09 20.81 9.23
N ILE A 114 0.62 21.93 9.23
CA ILE A 114 1.89 22.09 9.94
C ILE A 114 1.57 22.25 11.43
N ILE A 115 2.13 21.37 12.25
CA ILE A 115 1.97 21.39 13.71
C ILE A 115 3.12 22.17 14.35
N ASP A 116 4.35 21.91 13.91
CA ASP A 116 5.55 22.62 14.35
C ASP A 116 6.56 22.73 13.19
N ALA A 117 6.66 23.92 12.60
CA ALA A 117 7.55 24.19 11.48
C ALA A 117 9.04 24.05 11.84
N ALA A 118 9.43 24.24 13.11
CA ALA A 118 10.82 24.14 13.52
C ALA A 118 11.31 22.67 13.61
N LYS A 119 10.37 21.72 13.66
CA LYS A 119 10.65 20.28 13.69
C LYS A 119 10.26 19.55 12.41
N ASP A 120 9.85 20.28 11.37
CA ASP A 120 9.23 19.70 10.17
C ASP A 120 8.06 18.75 10.53
N GLU A 121 7.27 19.13 11.55
CA GLU A 121 6.17 18.32 12.05
C GLU A 121 4.85 18.67 11.37
N MET A 122 4.19 17.65 10.80
CA MET A 122 2.90 17.82 10.14
C MET A 122 1.98 16.62 10.33
N SER A 123 0.67 16.89 10.27
CA SER A 123 -0.35 15.85 10.24
C SER A 123 -1.20 15.98 8.99
N CYS A 124 -1.46 14.86 8.32
CA CYS A 124 -2.19 14.79 7.08
C CYS A 124 -3.37 13.84 7.17
N ILE A 125 -4.41 14.14 6.40
CA ILE A 125 -5.53 13.24 6.12
C ILE A 125 -5.79 13.21 4.63
N GLY A 126 -6.14 12.04 4.10
CA GLY A 126 -6.36 11.93 2.67
C GLY A 126 -7.08 10.68 2.20
N ALA A 127 -7.23 10.61 0.89
CA ALA A 127 -7.85 9.52 0.16
C ALA A 127 -6.80 8.68 -0.56
N LEU A 128 -7.10 7.40 -0.72
CA LEU A 128 -6.29 6.42 -1.45
C LEU A 128 -7.02 5.94 -2.71
N TYR A 129 -6.23 5.68 -3.75
CA TYR A 129 -6.70 5.23 -5.04
C TYR A 129 -5.81 4.10 -5.52
N GLY A 130 -6.35 2.89 -5.63
CA GLY A 130 -5.60 1.76 -6.14
C GLY A 130 -5.54 1.75 -7.67
N LYS A 131 -4.33 1.61 -8.22
CA LYS A 131 -4.08 1.66 -9.67
C LYS A 131 -3.93 0.28 -10.29
N SER A 132 -3.28 -0.65 -9.60
CA SER A 132 -2.95 -1.96 -10.17
C SER A 132 -2.87 -3.07 -9.11
N GLY A 133 -2.76 -4.31 -9.58
CA GLY A 133 -2.59 -5.49 -8.72
C GLY A 133 -3.72 -5.66 -7.71
N ALA A 134 -3.39 -6.00 -6.46
CA ALA A 134 -4.36 -6.19 -5.38
C ALA A 134 -5.08 -4.90 -4.96
N TYR A 135 -4.56 -3.74 -5.36
CA TYR A 135 -5.18 -2.44 -5.11
C TYR A 135 -6.16 -2.03 -6.22
N ALA A 136 -6.10 -2.63 -7.42
CA ALA A 136 -6.91 -2.19 -8.56
C ALA A 136 -8.40 -2.08 -8.21
N GLY A 137 -8.99 -0.91 -8.48
CA GLY A 137 -10.40 -0.60 -8.21
C GLY A 137 -10.70 -0.19 -6.76
N ARG A 138 -9.79 -0.40 -5.81
CA ARG A 138 -9.98 -0.01 -4.41
C ARG A 138 -9.90 1.50 -4.23
N ARG A 139 -10.72 2.00 -3.32
CA ARG A 139 -10.60 3.34 -2.73
C ARG A 139 -10.22 3.21 -1.27
N GLY A 140 -9.81 4.29 -0.64
CA GLY A 140 -9.46 4.25 0.76
C GLY A 140 -9.29 5.61 1.37
N SER A 141 -8.96 5.63 2.65
CA SER A 141 -8.54 6.82 3.37
C SER A 141 -7.35 6.52 4.26
N LEU A 142 -6.56 7.53 4.56
CA LEU A 142 -5.46 7.42 5.53
C LEU A 142 -5.33 8.69 6.37
N THR A 143 -4.68 8.53 7.51
CA THR A 143 -4.03 9.60 8.27
C THR A 143 -2.52 9.35 8.28
N ASN A 144 -1.75 10.43 8.37
CA ASN A 144 -0.30 10.41 8.46
C ASN A 144 0.15 11.48 9.46
N HIS A 145 1.11 11.15 10.30
CA HIS A 145 1.80 12.09 11.17
C HIS A 145 3.31 11.92 10.96
N GLY A 146 3.99 13.01 10.59
CA GLY A 146 5.41 13.02 10.30
C GLY A 146 6.16 14.06 11.13
N ILE A 147 7.40 13.73 11.49
CA ILE A 147 8.38 14.61 12.14
C ILE A 147 9.71 14.40 11.42
N GLY A 148 10.25 15.46 10.80
CA GLY A 148 11.45 15.34 9.97
C GLY A 148 11.26 14.31 8.85
N ASN A 149 12.18 13.35 8.79
CA ASN A 149 12.18 12.29 7.77
C ASN A 149 11.42 11.02 8.18
N ASP A 150 10.81 10.99 9.36
CA ASP A 150 10.09 9.82 9.86
C ASP A 150 8.58 10.13 9.91
N ALA A 151 7.74 9.17 9.53
CA ALA A 151 6.30 9.30 9.67
C ALA A 151 5.63 7.98 10.06
N SER A 152 4.41 8.08 10.55
CA SER A 152 3.55 6.95 10.87
C SER A 152 2.09 7.28 10.63
N GLY A 153 1.28 6.26 10.38
CA GLY A 153 -0.12 6.48 10.12
C GLY A 153 -0.95 5.21 10.07
N THR A 154 -2.22 5.40 9.78
CA THR A 154 -3.21 4.33 9.65
C THR A 154 -4.11 4.63 8.46
N GLY A 155 -4.68 3.59 7.87
CA GLY A 155 -5.64 3.75 6.80
C GLY A 155 -6.50 2.51 6.59
N GLN A 156 -7.38 2.63 5.62
CA GLN A 156 -8.32 1.58 5.23
C GLN A 156 -8.49 1.60 3.73
N TRP A 157 -8.38 0.43 3.13
CA TRP A 157 -8.87 0.18 1.79
C TRP A 157 -10.34 -0.26 1.86
N PHE A 158 -11.21 0.45 1.16
CA PHE A 158 -12.59 0.08 0.86
C PHE A 158 -12.64 -0.72 -0.44
N ARG A 159 -13.68 -1.54 -0.58
CA ARG A 159 -13.99 -2.26 -1.82
C ARG A 159 -14.89 -1.49 -2.77
#